data_AF-A0A961JTX9-F1
#
_entry.id   AF-A0A961JTX9-F1
#
_cell.length_a   1.000
_cell.length_b   1.000
_cell.length_c   1.000
_cell.angle_alpha   90.00
_cell.angle_beta   90.00
_cell.angle_gamma   90.00
#
_symmetry.space_group_name_H-M   'P 1'
#
loop_
_entity.id
_entity.type
_entity.pdbx_description
1 polymer ?
#
loop_
_entity_poly.entity_id
_entity_poly.type
_entity_poly.pdbx_seq_one_letter_code
_entity_poly.pdbx_strand_id
1 'polypeptide(L)'
;MPQSIRQSEILQIIRSEGQVTVDDLVERFGVAAQTIRRDLTELDESGKLRRVHGGAMLPTSIANIGYEERRSLHSLEKQAIAAACAQDVPEG
;
A
#
# COMPACT_ATOMS: atom_id res chain seq x y z
N MET A 1 -14.83 10.84 -16.60
CA MET A 1 -15.72 10.12 -15.66
C MET A 1 -15.62 10.79 -14.30
N PRO A 2 -16.73 11.05 -13.60
CA PRO A 2 -16.67 11.53 -12.22
C PRO A 2 -16.03 10.45 -11.34
N GLN A 3 -15.12 10.86 -10.46
CA GLN A 3 -14.43 9.96 -9.53
C GLN A 3 -15.43 9.39 -8.51
N SER A 4 -15.42 8.07 -8.31
CA SER A 4 -16.30 7.45 -7.31
C SER A 4 -15.81 7.74 -5.88
N ILE A 5 -16.72 7.68 -4.90
CA ILE A 5 -16.37 7.85 -3.47
C ILE A 5 -15.27 6.85 -3.09
N ARG A 6 -15.41 5.58 -3.48
CA ARG A 6 -14.41 4.53 -3.23
C ARG A 6 -13.05 4.84 -3.86
N GLN A 7 -13.02 5.37 -5.08
CA GLN A 7 -11.77 5.78 -5.73
C GLN A 7 -11.07 6.90 -4.98
N SER A 8 -11.81 7.84 -4.41
CA SER A 8 -11.25 8.90 -3.55
C SER A 8 -10.66 8.32 -2.26
N GLU A 9 -11.36 7.39 -1.61
CA GLU A 9 -10.89 6.71 -0.42
C GLU A 9 -9.63 5.86 -0.68
N ILE A 10 -9.59 5.11 -1.79
CA ILE A 10 -8.40 4.35 -2.20
C ILE A 10 -7.17 5.27 -2.30
N LEU A 11 -7.31 6.46 -2.88
CA LEU A 11 -6.21 7.43 -2.95
C LEU A 11 -5.83 8.01 -1.59
N GLN A 12 -6.75 8.09 -0.63
CA GLN A 12 -6.43 8.50 0.73
C GLN A 12 -5.63 7.41 1.45
N ILE A 13 -6.05 6.15 1.34
CA ILE A 13 -5.34 5.00 1.91
C ILE A 13 -3.93 4.91 1.32
N ILE A 14 -3.79 4.98 0.00
CA ILE A 14 -2.48 4.97 -0.67
C ILE A 14 -1.61 6.17 -0.23
N ARG A 15 -2.20 7.33 0.09
CA ARG A 15 -1.46 8.49 0.61
C ARG A 15 -0.98 8.33 2.04
N SER A 16 -1.74 7.63 2.89
CA SER A 16 -1.34 7.37 4.28
C SER A 16 -0.39 6.17 4.39
N GLU A 17 -0.67 5.09 3.66
CA GLU A 17 0.03 3.81 3.77
C GLU A 17 1.16 3.66 2.73
N GLY A 18 1.18 4.49 1.69
CA GLY A 18 2.17 4.48 0.60
C GLY A 18 1.82 3.52 -0.55
N GLN A 19 1.18 2.41 -0.22
CA GLN A 19 0.72 1.38 -1.16
C GLN A 19 -0.50 0.64 -0.62
N VAL A 20 -1.21 -0.07 -1.49
CA VAL A 20 -2.34 -0.94 -1.14
C VAL A 20 -2.34 -2.19 -2.00
N THR A 21 -2.90 -3.28 -1.49
CA THR A 21 -3.15 -4.51 -2.26
C THR A 21 -4.63 -4.61 -2.66
N VAL A 22 -4.92 -5.39 -3.70
CA VAL A 22 -6.30 -5.65 -4.12
C VAL A 22 -7.07 -6.37 -3.01
N ASP A 23 -6.45 -7.32 -2.32
CA ASP A 23 -7.09 -8.12 -1.28
C ASP A 23 -7.45 -7.27 -0.05
N ASP A 24 -6.55 -6.36 0.38
CA ASP A 24 -6.84 -5.42 1.48
C ASP A 24 -8.04 -4.52 1.14
N LEU A 25 -8.12 -4.03 -0.10
CA LEU A 25 -9.23 -3.19 -0.53
C LEU A 25 -10.53 -3.99 -0.68
N VAL A 26 -10.46 -5.25 -1.08
CA VAL A 26 -11.61 -6.16 -1.11
C VAL A 26 -12.18 -6.32 0.29
N GLU A 27 -11.34 -6.58 1.28
CA GLU A 27 -11.75 -6.73 2.68
C GLU A 27 -12.32 -5.42 3.23
N ARG A 28 -11.65 -4.28 3.00
CA ARG A 28 -12.08 -2.97 3.51
C ARG A 28 -13.39 -2.47 2.91
N PHE A 29 -13.60 -2.68 1.61
CA PHE A 29 -14.77 -2.17 0.90
C PHE A 29 -15.88 -3.21 0.73
N GLY A 30 -15.65 -4.48 1.05
CA GLY A 30 -16.62 -5.56 0.90
C GLY A 30 -17.07 -5.78 -0.55
N VAL A 31 -16.20 -5.52 -1.52
CA VAL A 31 -16.52 -5.61 -2.97
C VAL A 31 -15.65 -6.65 -3.65
N ALA A 32 -16.10 -7.16 -4.79
CA ALA A 32 -15.34 -8.15 -5.54
C ALA A 32 -13.99 -7.60 -6.04
N ALA A 33 -12.97 -8.47 -6.11
CA ALA A 33 -11.63 -8.10 -6.59
C ALA A 33 -11.64 -7.47 -8.00
N GLN A 34 -12.55 -7.89 -8.88
CA GLN A 34 -12.73 -7.27 -10.20
C GLN A 34 -13.12 -5.79 -10.12
N THR A 35 -13.90 -5.41 -9.12
CA THR A 35 -14.33 -4.03 -8.89
C THR A 35 -13.16 -3.17 -8.46
N ILE A 36 -12.36 -3.66 -7.50
CA ILE A 36 -11.12 -2.98 -7.09
C ILE A 36 -10.14 -2.87 -8.26
N ARG A 37 -9.92 -3.95 -9.03
CA ARG A 37 -9.02 -3.90 -10.20
C ARG A 37 -9.48 -2.86 -11.22
N ARG A 38 -10.78 -2.72 -11.44
CA ARG A 38 -11.34 -1.68 -12.32
C ARG A 38 -11.07 -0.28 -11.77
N ASP A 39 -11.35 -0.03 -10.49
CA ASP A 39 -11.09 1.26 -9.86
C ASP A 39 -9.60 1.63 -9.89
N LEU A 40 -8.71 0.69 -9.60
CA LEU A 40 -7.26 0.91 -9.70
C LEU A 40 -6.83 1.19 -11.14
N THR A 41 -7.45 0.53 -12.13
CA THR A 41 -7.15 0.77 -13.55
C THR A 41 -7.58 2.18 -13.97
N GLU A 42 -8.80 2.60 -13.63
CA GLU A 42 -9.29 3.96 -13.93
C GLU A 42 -8.44 5.05 -13.23
N LEU A 43 -7.96 4.79 -12.01
CA LEU A 43 -7.08 5.71 -11.28
C LEU A 43 -5.66 5.78 -11.88
N ASP A 44 -5.14 4.66 -12.40
CA ASP A 44 -3.86 4.57 -13.10
C ASP A 44 -3.90 5.26 -14.46
N GLU A 45 -4.96 5.01 -15.24
CA GLU A 45 -5.21 5.66 -16.54
C GLU A 45 -5.38 7.18 -16.39
N SER A 46 -5.89 7.64 -15.24
CA SER A 46 -5.98 9.07 -14.91
C SER A 46 -4.71 9.64 -14.26
N GLY A 47 -3.66 8.84 -14.11
CA GLY A 47 -2.35 9.26 -13.57
C GLY A 47 -2.35 9.59 -12.07
N LYS A 48 -3.39 9.18 -11.33
CA LYS A 48 -3.55 9.49 -9.90
C LYS A 48 -2.77 8.54 -8.99
N LEU A 49 -2.50 7.32 -9.48
CA LEU A 49 -1.68 6.31 -8.83
C LEU A 49 -0.90 5.53 -9.91
N ARG A 50 -0.02 4.63 -9.48
CA ARG A 50 0.61 3.64 -10.35
C ARG A 50 0.23 2.23 -9.91
N ARG A 51 -0.25 1.41 -10.83
CA ARG A 51 -0.50 -0.02 -10.55
C ARG A 51 0.79 -0.82 -10.42
N VAL A 52 0.77 -1.81 -9.52
CA VAL A 52 1.83 -2.81 -9.32
C VAL A 52 1.22 -4.21 -9.32
N HIS A 53 2.05 -5.26 -9.27
CA HIS A 53 1.55 -6.62 -9.17
C HIS A 53 0.70 -6.78 -7.90
N GLY A 54 -0.60 -7.04 -8.09
CA GLY A 54 -1.54 -7.25 -6.99
C GLY A 54 -2.03 -6.00 -6.26
N GLY A 55 -1.72 -4.78 -6.72
CA GLY A 55 -2.05 -3.57 -5.97
C GLY A 55 -1.78 -2.24 -6.69
N ALA A 56 -1.61 -1.18 -5.91
CA ALA A 56 -1.31 0.15 -6.39
C ALA A 56 -0.48 0.97 -5.38
N MET A 57 0.29 1.93 -5.87
CA MET A 57 1.11 2.85 -5.07
C MET A 57 1.03 4.28 -5.63
N LEU A 58 1.54 5.28 -4.90
CA LEU A 58 1.63 6.64 -5.43
C LEU A 58 2.54 6.73 -6.66
N PRO A 59 2.26 7.61 -7.63
CA PRO A 59 3.17 7.86 -8.74
C PRO A 59 4.44 8.53 -8.20
N THR A 60 5.58 7.89 -8.39
CA THR A 60 6.86 8.39 -7.88
C THR A 60 7.31 9.63 -8.65
N SER A 61 7.19 10.81 -8.04
CA SER A 61 7.87 12.03 -8.48
C SER A 61 8.44 12.73 -7.22
N ILE A 62 9.62 12.34 -6.75
CA ILE A 62 10.39 13.07 -5.70
C ILE A 62 9.77 13.07 -4.28
N ALA A 63 8.47 12.80 -4.10
CA ALA A 63 7.79 12.79 -2.81
C ALA A 63 8.12 11.58 -1.89
N ASN A 64 8.81 10.56 -2.40
CA ASN A 64 9.20 9.37 -1.62
C ASN A 64 10.29 9.63 -0.57
N ILE A 65 11.07 10.70 -0.71
CA ILE A 65 12.14 11.02 0.25
C ILE A 65 11.54 11.35 1.64
N GLY A 66 10.36 12.00 1.69
CA GLY A 66 9.67 12.32 2.95
C GLY A 66 8.84 11.19 3.57
N TYR A 67 8.59 10.08 2.85
CA TYR A 67 7.89 8.90 3.39
C TYR A 67 8.86 7.95 4.11
N GLU A 68 10.08 7.78 3.61
CA GLU A 68 11.16 7.07 4.34
C GLU A 68 11.49 7.76 5.67
N GLU A 69 11.44 9.09 5.69
CA GLU A 69 11.65 9.89 6.90
C GLU A 69 10.54 9.69 7.95
N ARG A 70 9.28 9.50 7.52
CA ARG A 70 8.15 9.17 8.43
C ARG A 70 8.11 7.71 8.86
N ARG A 71 8.51 6.78 8.00
CA ARG A 71 8.60 5.34 8.31
C ARG A 71 9.66 5.04 9.37
N SER A 72 10.71 5.86 9.45
CA SER A 72 11.70 5.79 10.53
C SER A 72 11.12 6.09 11.92
N LEU A 73 10.07 6.91 12.01
CA LEU A 73 9.41 7.26 13.28
C LEU A 73 8.30 6.27 13.69
N HIS A 74 7.67 5.57 12.74
CA HIS A 74 6.54 4.67 13.00
C HIS A 74 6.90 3.16 12.98
N SER A 75 8.17 2.80 12.79
CA SER A 75 8.63 1.40 12.85
C SER A 75 9.03 0.92 14.26
N LEU A 76 8.62 1.63 15.32
CA LEU A 76 8.75 1.14 16.71
C LEU A 76 7.62 0.19 17.13
N GLU A 77 6.63 -0.08 16.28
CA GLU A 77 5.49 -0.97 16.61
C GLU A 77 5.50 -2.33 15.88
N LYS A 78 6.65 -2.76 15.34
CA LYS A 78 6.88 -4.18 15.00
C LYS A 78 8.23 -4.71 15.50
N GLN A 79 8.61 -4.34 16.72
CA GLN A 79 9.67 -5.05 17.47
C GLN A 79 9.22 -6.43 18.02
N ALA A 80 8.02 -6.91 17.71
CA ALA A 80 7.48 -8.16 18.28
C ALA A 80 7.76 -9.45 17.47
N ILE A 81 8.37 -9.40 16.27
CA ILE A 81 8.57 -10.62 15.44
C ILE A 81 10.04 -10.86 15.04
N ALA A 82 10.97 -9.93 15.33
CA ALA A 82 12.40 -10.17 15.12
C ALA A 82 13.14 -10.75 16.35
N ALA A 83 12.42 -10.96 17.46
CA ALA A 83 12.97 -11.57 18.69
C ALA A 83 12.81 -13.11 18.74
N ALA A 84 12.32 -13.75 17.66
CA ALA A 84 12.02 -15.18 17.63
C ALA A 84 12.86 -16.00 16.63
N CYS A 85 13.89 -15.43 16.00
CA CYS A 85 14.95 -16.22 15.38
C CYS A 85 16.15 -16.27 16.33
N ALA A 86 15.92 -16.95 17.44
CA ALA A 86 16.95 -17.42 18.33
C ALA A 86 17.86 -18.42 17.60
N GLN A 87 19.15 -18.36 17.95
CA GLN A 87 19.91 -19.55 18.37
C GLN A 87 19.83 -20.76 17.43
N ASP A 88 20.63 -20.78 16.36
CA ASP A 88 21.23 -22.03 15.82
C ASP A 88 22.25 -21.75 14.70
N VAL A 89 23.36 -21.11 15.03
CA VAL A 89 24.57 -21.22 14.19
C VAL A 89 25.67 -21.84 15.06
N PRO A 90 25.99 -23.13 14.89
CA PRO A 90 27.17 -23.72 15.50
C PRO A 90 28.44 -23.15 14.84
N GLU A 91 29.43 -22.83 15.66
CA GLU A 91 30.79 -22.49 15.22
C GLU A 91 31.44 -23.70 14.53
N GLY A 92 32.06 -23.44 13.38
CA GLY A 92 32.93 -24.36 12.64
C GLY A 92 33.84 -23.60 11.71
#